data_AF-A0A494W182-F1
#
_entry.id   AF-A0A494W182-F1
#
_cell.length_a   1.000
_cell.length_b   1.000
_cell.length_c   1.000
_cell.angle_alpha   90.00
_cell.angle_beta   90.00
_cell.angle_gamma   90.00
#
_symmetry.space_group_name_H-M   'P 1'
#
loop_
_entity.id
_entity.type
_entity.pdbx_description
1 polymer ?
#
loop_
_entity_poly.entity_id
_entity_poly.type
_entity_poly.pdbx_seq_one_letter_code
_entity_poly.pdbx_strand_id
1 'polypeptide(L)'
;MPKVLLFIALLFFTYQLQAQSTWEIGGSIGGAGYIGDLNPNNPVKVSGVSAGIYGKRNFDGYFSAKLNVAVGNIAAYDSRSNNQQFRERNLNFKDQLRELSLIGEFNFMNYIPDAGPNRYTPYIFTGIGITSYAPQAQDYQGGTRSLRPLKTEGQIKPYGNNTLVIPYGLGIKYNFSGKFTIMADMGYRYVFTDYLDDVSGVYPDKHGMGTTAALLSDRSGELTGHYIGSAGSQRGDFKAHDTYFFLNFTIAFTFVTAKCYY
;
A
#
# COMPACT_ATOMS: atom_id res chain seq x y z
N MET A 1 16.44 27.21 16.30
CA MET A 1 16.35 25.82 16.78
C MET A 1 15.70 25.68 18.16
N PRO A 2 16.11 26.39 19.24
CA PRO A 2 15.50 26.20 20.57
C PRO A 2 14.04 26.65 20.63
N LYS A 3 13.65 27.68 19.85
CA LYS A 3 12.26 28.17 19.77
C LYS A 3 11.30 27.19 19.09
N VAL A 4 11.78 26.40 18.13
CA VAL A 4 10.98 25.37 17.42
C VAL A 4 10.79 24.16 18.32
N LEU A 5 11.84 23.73 19.01
CA LEU A 5 11.76 22.69 20.04
C LEU A 5 10.87 23.10 21.22
N LEU A 6 10.94 24.36 21.66
CA LEU A 6 10.08 24.90 22.71
C LEU A 6 8.62 24.99 22.25
N PHE A 7 8.37 25.38 21.00
CA PHE A 7 7.02 25.41 20.43
C PHE A 7 6.42 24.00 20.26
N ILE A 8 7.23 23.03 19.81
CA ILE A 8 6.85 21.62 19.76
C ILE A 8 6.60 21.10 21.19
N ALA A 9 7.45 21.41 22.16
CA ALA A 9 7.27 21.01 23.56
C ALA A 9 6.04 21.66 24.22
N LEU A 10 5.74 22.93 23.91
CA LEU A 10 4.54 23.63 24.37
C LEU A 10 3.27 23.07 23.73
N LEU A 11 3.31 22.67 22.46
CA LEU A 11 2.22 21.93 21.79
C LEU A 11 1.96 20.57 22.46
N PHE A 12 2.99 19.88 22.94
CA PHE A 12 2.83 18.63 23.70
C PHE A 12 2.29 18.85 25.12
N PHE A 13 2.52 20.00 25.75
CA PHE A 13 2.07 20.30 27.12
C PHE A 13 0.59 20.70 27.23
N THR A 14 -0.05 21.17 26.16
CA THR A 14 -1.48 21.55 26.16
C THR A 14 -2.46 20.38 26.02
N TYR A 15 -1.99 19.13 25.87
CA TYR A 15 -2.83 17.94 25.69
C TYR A 15 -3.33 17.29 27.00
N GLN A 16 -3.17 17.94 28.16
CA GLN A 16 -3.70 17.43 29.44
C GLN A 16 -5.18 17.78 29.68
N LEU A 17 -5.94 18.06 28.62
CA LEU A 17 -7.40 17.99 28.70
C LEU A 17 -7.78 16.51 28.70
N GLN A 18 -8.37 16.03 29.80
CA GLN A 18 -8.95 14.69 29.89
C GLN A 18 -10.19 14.57 28.98
N ALA A 19 -9.97 14.58 27.67
CA ALA A 19 -10.92 14.05 26.71
C ALA A 19 -10.97 12.53 26.86
N GLN A 20 -12.13 11.94 26.55
CA GLN A 20 -12.48 10.52 26.69
C GLN A 20 -11.60 9.65 25.78
N SER A 21 -10.34 9.53 26.16
CA SER A 21 -9.29 9.00 25.32
C SER A 21 -9.14 7.51 25.56
N THR A 22 -9.49 6.73 24.55
CA THR A 22 -9.48 5.27 24.62
C THR A 22 -8.32 4.70 23.81
N TRP A 23 -7.88 3.51 24.20
CA TRP A 23 -6.98 2.70 23.37
C TRP A 23 -7.80 1.66 22.64
N GLU A 24 -7.40 1.33 21.43
CA GLU A 24 -8.04 0.31 20.61
C GLU A 24 -6.97 -0.55 19.94
N ILE A 25 -7.25 -1.84 19.84
CA ILE A 25 -6.48 -2.77 19.01
C ILE A 25 -7.40 -3.38 17.98
N GLY A 26 -6.89 -3.68 16.79
CA GLY A 26 -7.69 -4.36 15.79
C GLY A 26 -6.87 -5.15 14.79
N GLY A 27 -7.56 -6.07 14.14
CA GLY A 27 -7.04 -6.91 13.06
C GLY A 27 -7.88 -6.71 11.81
N SER A 28 -7.21 -6.68 10.67
CA SER A 28 -7.80 -6.46 9.35
C SER A 28 -7.42 -7.58 8.39
N ILE A 29 -8.34 -7.93 7.51
CA ILE A 29 -8.13 -8.80 6.36
C ILE A 29 -8.83 -8.22 5.14
N GLY A 30 -8.34 -8.52 3.94
CA GLY A 30 -9.08 -8.19 2.74
C GLY A 30 -8.27 -8.32 1.46
N GLY A 31 -8.47 -7.37 0.55
CA GLY A 31 -7.88 -7.37 -0.79
C GLY A 31 -6.75 -6.36 -0.93
N ALA A 32 -5.79 -6.69 -1.79
CA ALA A 32 -4.74 -5.78 -2.22
C ALA A 32 -4.76 -5.63 -3.75
N GLY A 33 -4.52 -4.42 -4.23
CA GLY A 33 -4.44 -4.12 -5.66
C GLY A 33 -3.32 -3.14 -5.97
N TYR A 34 -2.97 -3.07 -7.25
CA TYR A 34 -1.82 -2.33 -7.77
C TYR A 34 -2.25 -1.48 -8.97
N ILE A 35 -1.62 -0.32 -9.11
CA ILE A 35 -1.80 0.63 -10.20
C ILE A 35 -0.42 1.12 -10.63
N GLY A 36 -0.12 0.95 -11.90
CA GLY A 36 1.13 1.38 -12.54
C GLY A 36 1.32 0.69 -13.89
N ASP A 37 2.53 0.38 -14.32
CA ASP A 37 2.88 0.05 -15.70
C ASP A 37 2.17 -1.20 -16.28
N LEU A 38 1.94 -2.22 -15.46
CA LEU A 38 1.15 -3.40 -15.87
C LEU A 38 -0.37 -3.24 -15.62
N ASN A 39 -0.80 -2.22 -14.87
CA ASN A 39 -2.22 -1.92 -14.63
C ASN A 39 -2.50 -0.42 -14.50
N PRO A 40 -2.38 0.37 -15.58
CA PRO A 40 -2.44 1.83 -15.49
C PRO A 40 -3.87 2.38 -15.42
N ASN A 41 -4.86 1.59 -15.84
CA ASN A 41 -6.22 2.09 -16.12
C ASN A 41 -7.30 1.53 -15.19
N ASN A 42 -7.00 0.52 -14.35
CA ASN A 42 -8.01 -0.08 -13.48
C ASN A 42 -7.66 0.13 -12.00
N PRO A 43 -8.16 1.21 -11.36
CA PRO A 43 -7.79 1.58 -10.01
C PRO A 43 -8.40 0.70 -8.91
N VAL A 44 -9.34 -0.18 -9.27
CA VAL A 44 -10.09 -1.02 -8.31
C VAL A 44 -9.78 -2.51 -8.49
N LYS A 45 -8.81 -2.86 -9.34
CA LYS A 45 -8.44 -4.26 -9.62
C LYS A 45 -7.73 -4.89 -8.43
N VAL A 46 -8.44 -5.75 -7.70
CA VAL A 46 -7.85 -6.59 -6.67
C VAL A 46 -7.00 -7.68 -7.34
N SER A 47 -5.76 -7.82 -6.89
CA SER A 47 -4.77 -8.76 -7.42
C SER A 47 -4.22 -9.75 -6.39
N GLY A 48 -4.50 -9.51 -5.11
CA GLY A 48 -4.15 -10.42 -4.04
C GLY A 48 -4.87 -10.08 -2.74
N VAL A 49 -4.34 -10.61 -1.64
CA VAL A 49 -4.92 -10.48 -0.31
C VAL A 49 -4.07 -9.58 0.57
N SER A 50 -4.72 -8.90 1.52
CA SER A 50 -4.09 -8.11 2.57
C SER A 50 -4.47 -8.63 3.96
N ALA A 51 -3.59 -8.41 4.93
CA ALA A 51 -3.85 -8.61 6.34
C ALA A 51 -3.04 -7.59 7.15
N GLY A 52 -3.53 -7.20 8.32
CA GLY A 52 -2.81 -6.26 9.17
C GLY A 52 -3.35 -6.19 10.59
N ILE A 53 -2.54 -5.62 11.47
CA ILE A 53 -2.89 -5.34 12.86
C ILE A 53 -2.51 -3.91 13.20
N TYR A 54 -3.19 -3.32 14.17
CA TYR A 54 -2.84 -1.98 14.64
C TYR A 54 -3.11 -1.79 16.12
N GLY A 55 -2.41 -0.81 16.69
CA GLY A 55 -2.77 -0.14 17.93
C GLY A 55 -3.18 1.29 17.63
N LYS A 56 -4.28 1.74 18.22
CA LYS A 56 -4.86 3.07 17.98
C LYS A 56 -5.16 3.77 19.31
N ARG A 57 -4.91 5.08 19.33
CA ARG A 57 -5.30 6.00 20.38
C ARG A 57 -6.39 6.91 19.84
N ASN A 58 -7.59 6.82 20.40
CA ASN A 58 -8.65 7.79 20.15
C ASN A 58 -8.45 8.97 21.12
N PHE A 59 -8.31 10.19 20.61
CA PHE A 59 -8.11 11.38 21.45
C PHE A 59 -9.47 11.92 21.91
N ASP A 60 -10.41 11.97 20.98
CA ASP A 60 -11.82 12.29 21.20
C ASP A 60 -12.68 11.45 20.21
N GLY A 61 -13.97 11.77 20.07
CA GLY A 61 -14.86 11.06 19.15
C GLY A 61 -14.63 11.38 17.66
N TYR A 62 -13.78 12.35 17.34
CA TYR A 62 -13.49 12.81 15.97
C TYR A 62 -12.10 12.39 15.51
N PHE A 63 -11.07 12.52 16.35
CA PHE A 63 -9.68 12.35 15.98
C PHE A 63 -9.02 11.15 16.68
N SER A 64 -8.25 10.41 15.90
CA SER A 64 -7.44 9.30 16.41
C SER A 64 -6.09 9.22 15.70
N ALA A 65 -5.13 8.55 16.34
CA ALA A 65 -3.85 8.17 15.75
C ALA A 65 -3.66 6.65 15.86
N LYS A 66 -3.23 6.02 14.77
CA LYS A 66 -3.12 4.57 14.58
C LYS A 66 -1.72 4.21 14.10
N LEU A 67 -1.05 3.33 14.85
CA LEU A 67 0.16 2.64 14.41
C LEU A 67 -0.24 1.31 13.78
N ASN A 68 0.02 1.15 12.49
CA ASN A 68 -0.45 0.04 11.67
C ASN A 68 0.71 -0.77 11.10
N VAL A 69 0.58 -2.10 11.15
CA VAL A 69 1.47 -3.06 10.48
C VAL A 69 0.63 -3.90 9.55
N ALA A 70 0.96 -3.90 8.27
CA ALA A 70 0.20 -4.63 7.26
C ALA A 70 1.10 -5.41 6.31
N VAL A 71 0.56 -6.50 5.77
CA VAL A 71 1.14 -7.27 4.68
C VAL A 71 0.11 -7.38 3.56
N GLY A 72 0.56 -7.29 2.32
CA GLY A 72 -0.32 -7.37 1.16
C GLY A 72 0.37 -7.97 -0.05
N ASN A 73 -0.31 -8.83 -0.78
CA ASN A 73 0.22 -9.39 -2.01
C ASN A 73 -0.37 -8.64 -3.21
N ILE A 74 0.50 -8.13 -4.09
CA ILE A 74 0.10 -7.53 -5.36
C ILE A 74 0.65 -8.35 -6.52
N ALA A 75 -0.05 -8.33 -7.65
CA ALA A 75 0.39 -8.99 -8.87
C ALA A 75 -0.23 -8.36 -10.11
N ALA A 76 0.46 -8.44 -11.23
CA ALA A 76 -0.13 -8.17 -12.52
C ALA A 76 0.41 -9.12 -13.59
N TYR A 77 -0.44 -9.37 -14.59
CA TYR A 77 -0.17 -10.25 -15.71
C TYR A 77 -0.66 -9.55 -16.97
N ASP A 78 0.27 -9.15 -17.82
CA ASP A 78 -0.03 -8.53 -19.10
C ASP A 78 -0.90 -9.41 -20.00
N SER A 79 -0.71 -10.73 -19.93
CA SER A 79 -1.50 -11.73 -20.66
C SER A 79 -3.00 -11.66 -20.36
N ARG A 80 -3.39 -11.08 -19.23
CA ARG A 80 -4.79 -10.86 -18.81
C ARG A 80 -5.24 -9.41 -18.97
N SER A 81 -4.48 -8.59 -19.66
CA SER A 81 -4.82 -7.20 -19.93
C SER A 81 -5.86 -7.08 -21.03
N ASN A 82 -6.73 -6.07 -20.94
CA ASN A 82 -7.63 -5.70 -22.03
C ASN A 82 -6.87 -4.96 -23.16
N ASN A 83 -5.69 -4.41 -22.88
CA ASN A 83 -4.83 -3.77 -23.88
C ASN A 83 -4.03 -4.83 -24.67
N GLN A 84 -4.17 -4.83 -25.99
CA GLN A 84 -3.45 -5.74 -26.88
C GLN A 84 -1.92 -5.58 -26.78
N GLN A 85 -1.42 -4.35 -26.73
CA GLN A 85 0.02 -4.08 -26.60
C GLN A 85 0.59 -4.70 -25.32
N PHE A 86 -0.17 -4.66 -24.22
CA PHE A 86 0.26 -5.31 -22.98
C PHE A 86 0.29 -6.82 -23.15
N ARG A 87 -0.77 -7.42 -23.71
CA ARG A 87 -0.77 -8.86 -24.00
C ARG A 87 0.43 -9.29 -24.86
N GLU A 88 0.82 -8.49 -25.85
CA GLU A 88 2.00 -8.73 -26.69
C GLU A 88 3.32 -8.57 -25.91
N ARG A 89 3.42 -7.59 -24.99
CA ARG A 89 4.56 -7.39 -24.08
C ARG A 89 4.75 -8.55 -23.10
N ASN A 90 3.65 -9.14 -22.62
CA ASN A 90 3.62 -10.37 -21.83
C ASN A 90 4.45 -10.35 -20.53
N LEU A 91 4.60 -9.21 -19.86
CA LEU A 91 5.25 -9.16 -18.54
C LEU A 91 4.35 -9.73 -17.43
N ASN A 92 4.97 -10.20 -16.36
CA ASN A 92 4.27 -10.54 -15.13
C ASN A 92 5.12 -10.18 -13.92
N PHE A 93 4.45 -9.85 -12.83
CA PHE A 93 5.11 -9.74 -11.53
C PHE A 93 4.17 -10.15 -10.41
N LYS A 94 4.79 -10.49 -9.28
CA LYS A 94 4.16 -10.66 -7.98
C LYS A 94 5.08 -10.05 -6.92
N ASP A 95 4.49 -9.35 -5.96
CA ASP A 95 5.22 -8.82 -4.82
C ASP A 95 4.43 -9.02 -3.52
N GLN A 96 5.15 -9.18 -2.42
CA GLN A 96 4.62 -9.14 -1.07
C GLN A 96 5.09 -7.85 -0.39
N LEU A 97 4.16 -6.91 -0.27
CA LEU A 97 4.33 -5.65 0.43
C LEU A 97 4.30 -5.87 1.94
N ARG A 98 5.20 -5.21 2.66
CA ARG A 98 5.21 -5.14 4.13
C ARG A 98 5.25 -3.68 4.55
N GLU A 99 4.17 -3.20 5.15
CA GLU A 99 3.94 -1.79 5.50
C GLU A 99 4.00 -1.60 7.02
N LEU A 100 4.72 -0.57 7.46
CA LEU A 100 4.61 0.04 8.78
C LEU A 100 4.17 1.49 8.60
N SER A 101 3.05 1.89 9.18
CA SER A 101 2.47 3.22 8.96
C SER A 101 1.91 3.86 10.24
N LEU A 102 2.05 5.19 10.33
CA LEU A 102 1.38 6.04 11.31
C LEU A 102 0.27 6.80 10.59
N ILE A 103 -0.96 6.60 11.03
CA ILE A 103 -2.18 7.07 10.36
C ILE A 103 -2.99 7.92 11.33
N GLY A 104 -3.38 9.11 10.90
CA GLY A 104 -4.42 9.91 11.56
C GLY A 104 -5.80 9.59 10.95
N GLU A 105 -6.83 9.49 11.78
CA GLU A 105 -8.21 9.31 11.31
C GLU A 105 -9.07 10.48 11.76
N PHE A 106 -10.03 10.86 10.91
CA PHE A 106 -11.08 11.83 11.22
C PHE A 106 -12.45 11.18 10.99
N ASN A 107 -13.24 11.09 12.05
CA ASN A 107 -14.63 10.64 12.02
C ASN A 107 -15.55 11.83 11.69
N PHE A 108 -16.53 11.65 10.81
CA PHE A 108 -17.50 12.71 10.51
C PHE A 108 -18.56 12.89 11.61
N MET A 109 -18.72 11.90 12.48
CA MET A 109 -19.65 11.93 13.61
C MET A 109 -18.87 11.76 14.91
N ASN A 110 -19.39 12.33 16.00
CA ASN A 110 -18.83 12.12 17.34
C ASN A 110 -19.00 10.64 17.74
N TYR A 111 -17.95 9.85 17.53
CA TYR A 111 -17.97 8.41 17.68
C TYR A 111 -17.05 7.96 18.82
N ILE A 112 -17.67 7.55 19.91
CA ILE A 112 -16.99 7.04 21.10
C ILE A 112 -17.56 5.63 21.36
N PRO A 113 -16.77 4.56 21.18
CA PRO A 113 -17.22 3.21 21.51
C PRO A 113 -17.76 3.16 22.96
N ASP A 114 -18.87 2.44 23.17
CA ASP A 114 -19.56 2.23 24.46
C ASP A 114 -20.30 3.46 25.04
N ALA A 115 -19.72 4.66 24.95
CA ALA A 115 -20.23 5.86 25.62
C ALA A 115 -20.93 6.86 24.68
N GLY A 116 -20.63 6.83 23.38
CA GLY A 116 -21.12 7.80 22.41
C GLY A 116 -22.55 7.53 21.92
N PRO A 117 -23.29 8.58 21.50
CA PRO A 117 -24.64 8.42 20.96
C PRO A 117 -24.65 7.76 19.57
N ASN A 118 -23.56 7.93 18.79
CA ASN A 118 -23.45 7.42 17.43
C ASN A 118 -22.86 6.01 17.42
N ARG A 119 -23.61 5.05 16.89
CA ARG A 119 -23.13 3.67 16.70
C ARG A 119 -22.30 3.48 15.44
N TYR A 120 -22.34 4.43 14.51
CA TYR A 120 -21.56 4.38 13.29
C TYR A 120 -20.97 5.74 12.96
N THR A 121 -19.92 5.74 12.16
CA THR A 121 -19.38 6.96 11.57
C THR A 121 -18.68 6.62 10.27
N PRO A 122 -18.95 7.34 9.18
CA PRO A 122 -17.98 7.46 8.10
C PRO A 122 -16.70 8.10 8.64
N TYR A 123 -15.56 7.75 8.08
CA TYR A 123 -14.28 8.36 8.42
C TYR A 123 -13.37 8.44 7.20
N ILE A 124 -12.44 9.39 7.26
CA ILE A 124 -11.29 9.47 6.35
C ILE A 124 -10.02 9.27 7.15
N PHE A 125 -8.95 8.89 6.46
CA PHE A 125 -7.64 8.78 7.08
C PHE A 125 -6.55 9.19 6.12
N THR A 126 -5.43 9.62 6.68
CA THR A 126 -4.18 9.85 5.96
C THR A 126 -2.99 9.61 6.90
N GLY A 127 -1.80 9.40 6.37
CA GLY A 127 -0.63 9.16 7.20
C GLY A 127 0.68 9.15 6.45
N ILE A 128 1.68 8.61 7.12
CA ILE A 128 3.00 8.35 6.57
C ILE A 128 3.41 6.91 6.93
N GLY A 129 4.17 6.27 6.06
CA GLY A 129 4.66 4.93 6.32
C GLY A 129 5.89 4.58 5.51
N ILE A 130 6.37 3.36 5.76
CA ILE A 130 7.44 2.72 5.00
C ILE A 130 6.91 1.38 4.54
N THR A 131 7.09 1.09 3.26
CA THR A 131 6.72 -0.19 2.65
C THR A 131 7.94 -0.86 2.05
N SER A 132 8.17 -2.10 2.45
CA SER A 132 9.15 -2.97 1.81
C SER A 132 8.51 -3.74 0.65
N TYR A 133 9.26 -3.86 -0.44
CA TYR A 133 8.83 -4.48 -1.69
C TYR A 133 10.03 -5.21 -2.35
N ALA A 134 9.75 -6.31 -3.04
CA ALA A 134 10.73 -7.15 -3.71
C ALA A 134 10.06 -7.96 -4.84
N PRO A 135 9.80 -7.34 -6.00
CA PRO A 135 9.00 -7.96 -7.03
C PRO A 135 9.72 -9.16 -7.65
N GLN A 136 8.91 -10.16 -7.98
CA GLN A 136 9.33 -11.42 -8.54
C GLN A 136 8.50 -11.72 -9.79
N ALA A 137 9.11 -12.32 -10.80
CA ALA A 137 8.38 -12.82 -11.98
C ALA A 137 8.50 -14.33 -12.08
N GLN A 138 7.50 -14.94 -12.71
CA GLN A 138 7.59 -16.31 -13.19
C GLN A 138 8.36 -16.33 -14.51
N ASP A 139 9.42 -17.15 -14.56
CA ASP A 139 10.18 -17.43 -15.76
C ASP A 139 9.46 -18.44 -16.67
N TYR A 140 9.97 -18.61 -17.88
CA TYR A 140 9.43 -19.52 -18.90
C TYR A 140 9.50 -21.01 -18.50
N GLN A 141 10.26 -21.36 -17.46
CA GLN A 141 10.35 -22.71 -16.90
C GLN A 141 9.40 -22.90 -15.69
N GLY A 142 8.63 -21.87 -15.34
CA GLY A 142 7.74 -21.85 -14.16
C GLY A 142 8.47 -21.53 -12.84
N GLY A 143 9.76 -21.23 -12.89
CA GLY A 143 10.55 -20.81 -11.74
C GLY A 143 10.25 -19.37 -11.34
N THR A 144 10.28 -19.07 -10.04
CA THR A 144 10.13 -17.68 -9.57
C THR A 144 11.51 -17.02 -9.46
N ARG A 145 11.67 -15.85 -10.09
CA ARG A 145 12.93 -15.09 -10.10
C ARG A 145 12.72 -13.72 -9.47
N SER A 146 13.64 -13.33 -8.59
CA SER A 146 13.68 -11.95 -8.08
C SER A 146 14.12 -11.01 -9.19
N LEU A 147 13.35 -9.96 -9.45
CA LEU A 147 13.58 -9.08 -10.58
C LEU A 147 14.66 -8.02 -10.29
N ARG A 148 14.63 -7.47 -9.07
CA ARG A 148 15.54 -6.41 -8.62
C ARG A 148 17.04 -6.66 -8.91
N PRO A 149 17.61 -7.86 -8.65
CA PRO A 149 19.02 -8.14 -8.96
C PRO A 149 19.32 -8.31 -10.45
N LEU A 150 18.29 -8.60 -11.26
CA LEU A 150 18.44 -8.85 -12.70
C LEU A 150 18.58 -7.57 -13.50
N LYS A 151 18.14 -6.44 -12.95
CA LYS A 151 18.27 -5.12 -13.57
C LYS A 151 17.71 -5.13 -15.01
N THR A 152 16.44 -5.50 -15.10
CA THR A 152 15.70 -5.76 -16.34
C THR A 152 15.55 -4.54 -17.26
N GLU A 153 15.83 -3.33 -16.77
CA GLU A 153 15.90 -2.10 -17.58
C GLU A 153 17.33 -1.58 -17.73
N GLY A 154 18.33 -2.43 -17.47
CA GLY A 154 19.74 -2.05 -17.61
C GLY A 154 20.20 -1.07 -16.53
N GLN A 155 19.54 -1.06 -15.36
CA GLN A 155 19.91 -0.17 -14.26
C GLN A 155 21.38 -0.40 -13.86
N ILE A 156 22.11 0.68 -13.57
CA ILE A 156 23.51 0.58 -13.13
C ILE A 156 23.58 -0.17 -11.79
N LYS A 157 22.64 0.14 -10.90
CA LYS A 157 22.46 -0.51 -9.59
C LYS A 157 21.00 -0.97 -9.44
N PRO A 158 20.75 -2.08 -8.70
CA PRO A 158 19.40 -2.45 -8.32
C PRO A 158 18.68 -1.29 -7.60
N TYR A 159 17.39 -1.13 -7.86
CA TYR A 159 16.56 -0.17 -7.12
C TYR A 159 16.41 -0.57 -5.64
N GLY A 160 15.84 0.32 -4.84
CA GLY A 160 15.62 0.08 -3.41
C GLY A 160 14.63 -1.07 -3.15
N ASN A 161 14.56 -1.54 -1.91
CA ASN A 161 13.58 -2.53 -1.46
C ASN A 161 12.65 -1.98 -0.36
N ASN A 162 12.71 -0.67 -0.15
CA ASN A 162 11.92 0.08 0.82
C ASN A 162 11.60 1.44 0.20
N THR A 163 10.38 1.92 0.41
CA THR A 163 9.92 3.23 -0.04
C THR A 163 9.09 3.88 1.05
N LEU A 164 9.12 5.20 1.10
CA LEU A 164 8.11 5.95 1.84
C LEU A 164 6.75 5.76 1.15
N VAL A 165 5.69 5.84 1.95
CA VAL A 165 4.31 5.82 1.48
C VAL A 165 3.46 6.86 2.18
N ILE A 166 2.50 7.41 1.44
CA ILE A 166 1.42 8.22 2.00
C ILE A 166 0.13 7.40 1.87
N PRO A 167 -0.29 6.69 2.92
CA PRO A 167 -1.61 6.07 2.96
C PRO A 167 -2.69 7.13 3.09
N TYR A 168 -3.75 7.02 2.31
CA TYR A 168 -4.96 7.83 2.44
C TYR A 168 -6.18 7.05 1.99
N GLY A 169 -7.35 7.35 2.56
CA GLY A 169 -8.54 6.60 2.25
C GLY A 169 -9.75 7.00 3.07
N LEU A 170 -10.77 6.18 2.94
CA LEU A 170 -12.05 6.36 3.62
C LEU A 170 -12.62 5.02 4.03
N GLY A 171 -13.52 5.05 5.01
CA GLY A 171 -14.22 3.87 5.46
C GLY A 171 -15.43 4.21 6.30
N ILE A 172 -16.07 3.16 6.81
CA ILE A 172 -17.17 3.24 7.74
C ILE A 172 -16.87 2.38 8.96
N LYS A 173 -17.20 2.90 10.15
CA LYS A 173 -17.13 2.19 11.42
C LYS A 173 -18.54 1.88 11.90
N TYR A 174 -18.73 0.71 12.48
CA TYR A 174 -19.97 0.32 13.15
C TYR A 174 -19.66 -0.39 14.46
N ASN A 175 -20.09 0.19 15.58
CA ASN A 175 -20.05 -0.42 16.90
C ASN A 175 -21.22 -1.40 17.04
N PHE A 176 -20.94 -2.69 17.03
CA PHE A 176 -21.97 -3.73 17.15
C PHE A 176 -22.17 -4.21 18.58
N SER A 177 -21.18 -3.96 19.44
CA SER A 177 -21.20 -4.25 20.88
C SER A 177 -20.32 -3.19 21.54
N GLY A 178 -20.66 -2.69 22.72
CA GLY A 178 -20.04 -1.46 23.29
C GLY A 178 -18.53 -1.36 23.08
N LYS A 179 -17.78 -2.44 23.34
CA LYS A 179 -16.32 -2.50 23.17
C LYS A 179 -15.81 -2.95 21.79
N PHE A 180 -16.67 -3.51 20.95
CA PHE A 180 -16.30 -4.07 19.65
C PHE A 180 -16.84 -3.27 18.47
N THR A 181 -15.95 -3.03 17.51
CA THR A 181 -16.22 -2.27 16.30
C THR A 181 -15.84 -3.08 15.09
N ILE A 182 -16.71 -3.10 14.09
CA ILE A 182 -16.35 -3.53 12.74
C ILE A 182 -16.10 -2.32 11.85
N MET A 183 -15.18 -2.45 10.90
CA MET A 183 -14.91 -1.41 9.92
C MET A 183 -14.73 -2.01 8.54
N ALA A 184 -15.14 -1.24 7.53
CA ALA A 184 -14.82 -1.50 6.14
C ALA A 184 -14.17 -0.24 5.56
N ASP A 185 -13.00 -0.39 4.94
CA ASP A 185 -12.25 0.74 4.38
C ASP A 185 -11.56 0.42 3.05
N MET A 186 -11.41 1.46 2.25
CA MET A 186 -10.58 1.47 1.05
C MET A 186 -9.51 2.54 1.22
N GLY A 187 -8.24 2.15 1.09
CA GLY A 187 -7.12 3.08 1.19
C GLY A 187 -6.07 2.86 0.13
N TYR A 188 -5.73 3.93 -0.57
CA TYR A 188 -4.61 4.00 -1.49
C TYR A 188 -3.33 4.38 -0.76
N ARG A 189 -2.19 3.96 -1.30
CA ARG A 189 -0.86 4.32 -0.86
C ARG A 189 -0.11 4.88 -2.04
N TYR A 190 0.10 6.18 -2.02
CA TYR A 190 1.06 6.80 -2.92
C TYR A 190 2.47 6.37 -2.50
N VAL A 191 3.23 5.77 -3.42
CA VAL A 191 4.60 5.32 -3.17
C VAL A 191 5.59 6.26 -3.86
N PHE A 192 6.72 6.50 -3.22
CA PHE A 192 7.83 7.28 -3.79
C PHE A 192 8.78 6.40 -4.63
N THR A 193 8.22 5.50 -5.44
CA THR A 193 8.94 4.64 -6.37
C THR A 193 8.04 4.24 -7.54
N ASP A 194 8.67 3.96 -8.67
CA ASP A 194 8.08 3.50 -9.92
C ASP A 194 8.55 2.06 -10.24
N TYR A 195 8.92 1.31 -9.21
CA TYR A 195 9.52 -0.02 -9.35
C TYR A 195 8.82 -1.04 -8.45
N LEU A 196 7.54 -0.83 -8.11
CA LEU A 196 6.78 -1.87 -7.40
C LEU A 196 6.60 -3.11 -8.27
N ASP A 197 6.59 -2.94 -9.60
CA ASP A 197 6.40 -4.01 -10.56
C ASP A 197 7.64 -4.32 -11.42
N ASP A 198 8.78 -3.68 -11.13
CA ASP A 198 10.05 -3.76 -11.88
C ASP A 198 10.04 -3.08 -13.26
N VAL A 199 9.03 -2.25 -13.57
CA VAL A 199 8.90 -1.54 -14.84
C VAL A 199 8.78 -0.04 -14.59
N SER A 200 9.54 0.77 -15.33
CA SER A 200 9.47 2.24 -15.19
C SER A 200 9.75 2.93 -16.53
N GLY A 201 10.89 2.61 -17.14
CA GLY A 201 11.43 3.37 -18.25
C GLY A 201 11.32 2.68 -19.59
N VAL A 202 12.48 2.37 -20.15
CA VAL A 202 12.66 1.89 -21.53
C VAL A 202 13.30 0.51 -21.55
N TYR A 203 13.18 -0.16 -22.68
CA TYR A 203 13.92 -1.39 -22.91
C TYR A 203 15.42 -1.09 -22.94
N PRO A 204 16.25 -1.89 -22.25
CA PRO A 204 17.69 -1.71 -22.25
C PRO A 204 18.32 -2.22 -23.55
N ASP A 205 19.57 -1.83 -23.77
CA ASP A 205 20.44 -2.60 -24.64
C ASP A 205 20.72 -3.96 -23.96
N LYS A 206 20.32 -5.04 -24.63
CA LYS A 206 20.47 -6.41 -24.13
C LYS A 206 21.92 -6.92 -24.28
N HIS A 207 22.79 -6.19 -24.99
CA HIS A 207 24.20 -6.55 -25.14
C HIS A 207 24.92 -6.57 -23.77
N GLY A 208 25.50 -7.73 -23.42
CA GLY A 208 26.20 -7.91 -22.15
C GLY A 208 25.30 -8.14 -20.91
N MET A 209 23.97 -8.19 -21.09
CA MET A 209 23.07 -8.65 -20.04
C MET A 209 23.15 -10.18 -19.88
N GLY A 210 22.96 -10.68 -18.66
CA GLY A 210 22.82 -12.12 -18.43
C GLY A 210 21.55 -12.66 -19.09
N THR A 211 21.57 -13.91 -19.57
CA THR A 211 20.47 -14.53 -20.33
C THR A 211 19.11 -14.37 -19.64
N THR A 212 19.02 -14.67 -18.34
CA THR A 212 17.76 -14.54 -17.58
C THR A 212 17.27 -13.09 -17.52
N ALA A 213 18.18 -12.13 -17.36
CA ALA A 213 17.83 -10.72 -17.30
C ALA A 213 17.30 -10.22 -18.66
N ALA A 214 17.94 -10.60 -19.76
CA ALA A 214 17.49 -10.25 -21.10
C ALA A 214 16.12 -10.85 -21.43
N LEU A 215 15.85 -12.10 -21.03
CA LEU A 215 14.56 -12.77 -21.23
C LEU A 215 13.43 -12.16 -20.38
N LEU A 216 13.71 -11.81 -19.12
CA LEU A 216 12.70 -11.19 -18.24
C LEU A 216 12.53 -9.68 -18.49
N SER A 217 13.52 -9.03 -19.11
CA SER A 217 13.39 -7.66 -19.62
C SER A 217 12.29 -7.56 -20.68
N ASP A 218 12.20 -8.56 -21.56
CA ASP A 218 11.26 -8.60 -22.67
C ASP A 218 10.73 -10.02 -22.92
N ARG A 219 9.52 -10.27 -22.45
CA ARG A 219 8.86 -11.58 -22.50
C ARG A 219 7.98 -11.77 -23.74
N SER A 220 7.94 -10.80 -24.65
CA SER A 220 7.13 -10.88 -25.88
C SER A 220 7.56 -12.02 -26.80
N GLY A 221 8.86 -12.33 -26.82
CA GLY A 221 9.41 -13.45 -27.58
C GLY A 221 8.87 -14.82 -27.14
N GLU A 222 8.33 -14.95 -25.93
CA GLU A 222 7.68 -16.19 -25.46
C GLU A 222 6.39 -16.51 -26.24
N LEU A 223 5.75 -15.50 -26.83
CA LEU A 223 4.48 -15.66 -27.54
C LEU A 223 4.67 -15.97 -29.04
N THR A 224 5.62 -15.30 -29.68
CA THR A 224 5.76 -15.29 -31.15
C THR A 224 7.14 -15.72 -31.64
N GLY A 225 8.13 -15.88 -30.74
CA GLY A 225 9.55 -16.02 -31.08
C GLY A 225 10.23 -14.69 -31.46
N HIS A 226 9.47 -13.60 -31.59
CA HIS A 226 9.97 -12.28 -31.93
C HIS A 226 9.86 -11.33 -30.73
N TYR A 227 10.99 -10.70 -30.39
CA TYR A 227 11.07 -9.71 -29.32
C TYR A 227 10.65 -8.33 -29.83
N ILE A 228 9.64 -7.73 -29.23
CA ILE A 228 9.13 -6.41 -29.61
C ILE A 228 9.93 -5.25 -28.97
N GLY A 229 10.67 -5.53 -27.89
CA GLY A 229 11.44 -4.53 -27.16
C GLY A 229 12.74 -4.17 -27.85
N SER A 230 12.79 -2.97 -28.44
CA SER A 230 14.01 -2.37 -29.01
C SER A 230 14.69 -1.44 -27.99
N ALA A 231 16.02 -1.39 -27.96
CA ALA A 231 16.74 -0.54 -27.01
C ALA A 231 16.26 0.93 -27.11
N GLY A 232 15.88 1.52 -25.97
CA GLY A 232 15.36 2.88 -25.89
C GLY A 232 13.87 3.05 -26.19
N SER A 233 13.17 2.01 -26.67
CA SER A 233 11.70 2.09 -26.79
C SER A 233 11.03 1.97 -25.43
N GLN A 234 9.84 2.56 -25.30
CA GLN A 234 9.06 2.55 -24.08
C GLN A 234 8.76 1.13 -23.59
N ARG A 235 9.08 0.86 -22.31
CA ARG A 235 8.75 -0.39 -21.60
C ARG A 235 7.65 -0.16 -20.57
N GLY A 236 7.73 0.95 -19.84
CA GLY A 236 6.75 1.40 -18.85
C GLY A 236 5.76 2.45 -19.36
N ASP A 237 5.12 3.19 -18.46
CA ASP A 237 4.13 4.24 -18.76
C ASP A 237 4.66 5.67 -18.54
N PHE A 238 5.93 5.80 -18.11
CA PHE A 238 6.64 7.06 -17.82
C PHE A 238 5.99 7.94 -16.73
N LYS A 239 5.02 7.42 -15.98
CA LYS A 239 4.67 8.04 -14.70
C LYS A 239 5.86 7.86 -13.76
N ALA A 240 5.91 8.73 -12.75
CA ALA A 240 7.05 8.75 -11.85
C ALA A 240 6.85 7.84 -10.62
N HIS A 241 5.62 7.35 -10.41
CA HIS A 241 5.21 6.74 -9.17
C HIS A 241 4.06 5.77 -9.37
N ASP A 242 4.25 4.57 -8.85
CA ASP A 242 3.22 3.56 -8.71
C ASP A 242 2.21 3.93 -7.61
N THR A 243 1.17 3.11 -7.47
CA THR A 243 0.26 3.13 -6.32
C THR A 243 -0.22 1.71 -6.02
N TYR A 244 -0.43 1.40 -4.74
CA TYR A 244 -1.19 0.21 -4.35
C TYR A 244 -2.33 0.59 -3.42
N PHE A 245 -3.31 -0.29 -3.28
CA PHE A 245 -4.43 -0.06 -2.37
C PHE A 245 -4.76 -1.31 -1.57
N PHE A 246 -5.37 -1.10 -0.41
CA PHE A 246 -6.00 -2.13 0.39
C PHE A 246 -7.50 -1.88 0.51
N LEU A 247 -8.27 -2.95 0.40
CA LEU A 247 -9.67 -3.05 0.81
C LEU A 247 -9.70 -3.90 2.06
N ASN A 248 -10.11 -3.35 3.19
CA ASN A 248 -10.02 -4.04 4.47
C ASN A 248 -11.40 -4.21 5.10
N PHE A 249 -11.59 -5.37 5.71
CA PHE A 249 -12.58 -5.62 6.75
C PHE A 249 -11.84 -5.81 8.07
N THR A 250 -12.23 -5.05 9.07
CA THR A 250 -11.52 -4.96 10.35
C THR A 250 -12.46 -5.26 11.51
N ILE A 251 -11.95 -5.97 12.50
CA ILE A 251 -12.56 -6.10 13.83
C ILE A 251 -11.62 -5.45 14.84
N ALA A 252 -12.20 -4.64 15.73
CA ALA A 252 -11.46 -3.90 16.73
C ALA A 252 -12.07 -4.05 18.13
N PHE A 253 -11.21 -4.00 19.14
CA PHE A 253 -11.58 -3.98 20.55
C PHE A 253 -11.08 -2.70 21.20
N THR A 254 -11.98 -1.98 21.85
CA THR A 254 -11.69 -0.73 22.55
C THR A 254 -11.57 -0.97 24.06
N PHE A 255 -10.46 -0.53 24.64
CA PHE A 255 -10.24 -0.49 26.07
C PHE A 255 -10.98 0.71 26.68
N VAL A 256 -12.21 0.46 27.10
CA VAL A 256 -13.01 1.43 27.87
C VAL A 256 -12.56 1.39 29.33
N THR A 257 -12.00 2.49 29.84
CA THR A 257 -11.62 2.60 31.25
C THR A 257 -12.84 2.99 32.08
N ALA A 258 -13.09 2.26 33.17
CA ALA A 258 -14.22 2.46 34.07
C ALA A 258 -14.11 3.72 34.96
N LYS A 259 -13.30 4.71 34.59
CA LYS A 259 -13.26 5.97 35.35
C LYS A 259 -14.56 6.71 35.07
N CYS A 260 -15.43 6.69 36.07
CA CYS A 260 -16.74 7.34 36.09
C CYS A 260 -16.66 8.75 35.52
N TYR A 261 -17.46 8.97 34.48
CA TYR A 261 -17.76 10.29 33.92
C TYR A 261 -18.80 10.95 34.83
N TYR A 262 -18.35 11.82 35.74
CA TYR A 262 -19.18 12.80 36.43
C TYR A 262 -18.52 14.17 36.25
#